data_AF-E6PVM9-F1
#
_entry.id   AF-E6PVM9-F1
#
_cell.length_a   1.000
_cell.length_b   1.000
_cell.length_c   1.000
_cell.angle_alpha   90.00
_cell.angle_beta   90.00
_cell.angle_gamma   90.00
#
_symmetry.space_group_name_H-M   'P 1'
#
loop_
_entity.id
_entity.type
_entity.pdbx_description
1 polymer ?
#
loop_
_entity_poly.entity_id
_entity_poly.type
_entity_poly.pdbx_seq_one_letter_code
_entity_poly.pdbx_strand_id
1 'polypeptide(L)'
;MKAGLPHVVPLSWQAREVLEQLRVFTGDRDLVLDSPLRPGHPLSENTFLFALYRLGYRGRMTAHGFRALASTVLNEQSGFAHDVIERQLAHRETDAVRAAYNRAQYLSISAGG
;
A
#
# COMPACT_ATOMS: atom_id res chain seq x y z
N MET A 1 -5.75 11.69 15.00
CA MET A 1 -6.52 11.93 13.77
C MET A 1 -6.39 13.39 13.40
N LYS A 2 -5.83 13.72 12.23
CA LYS A 2 -5.73 15.08 11.69
C LYS A 2 -5.99 14.96 10.18
N ALA A 3 -7.01 15.68 9.71
CA ALA A 3 -7.48 15.79 8.32
C ALA A 3 -7.60 14.46 7.55
N GLY A 4 -8.73 13.76 7.74
CA GLY A 4 -9.07 12.51 7.09
C GLY A 4 -9.39 12.63 5.60
N LEU A 5 -8.39 12.91 4.76
CA LEU A 5 -8.49 12.57 3.35
C LEU A 5 -8.25 11.05 3.19
N PRO A 6 -9.20 10.31 2.59
CA PRO A 6 -8.98 8.91 2.25
C PRO A 6 -7.76 8.79 1.34
N HIS A 7 -6.79 8.00 1.80
CA HIS A 7 -5.62 7.66 1.01
C HIS A 7 -6.02 6.57 0.01
N VAL A 8 -6.36 6.98 -1.22
CA VAL A 8 -6.77 6.06 -2.27
C VAL A 8 -5.56 5.70 -3.12
N VAL A 9 -5.22 4.41 -3.13
CA VAL A 9 -4.13 3.83 -3.92
C VAL A 9 -4.76 2.92 -4.98
N PRO A 10 -4.65 3.22 -6.28
CA PRO A 10 -5.09 2.31 -7.32
C PRO A 10 -4.23 1.04 -7.28
N LEU A 11 -4.89 -0.11 -7.27
CA LEU A 11 -4.22 -1.40 -7.28
C LEU A 11 -4.03 -1.87 -8.71
N SER A 12 -2.84 -2.38 -9.03
CA SER A 12 -2.62 -3.09 -10.28
C SER A 12 -3.44 -4.38 -10.34
N TRP A 13 -3.62 -4.93 -11.54
CA TRP A 13 -4.28 -6.22 -11.73
C TRP A 13 -3.64 -7.33 -10.90
N GLN A 14 -2.31 -7.39 -10.86
CA GLN A 14 -1.56 -8.37 -10.08
C GLN A 14 -1.81 -8.20 -8.57
N ALA A 15 -1.84 -6.96 -8.07
CA ALA A 15 -2.13 -6.71 -6.66
C ALA A 15 -3.55 -7.13 -6.30
N ARG A 16 -4.53 -6.87 -7.17
CA ARG A 16 -5.92 -7.33 -6.98
C ARG A 16 -6.02 -8.85 -6.93
N GLU A 17 -5.37 -9.55 -7.86
CA GLU A 17 -5.41 -11.01 -7.92
C GLU A 17 -4.85 -11.65 -6.64
N VAL A 18 -3.74 -11.12 -6.11
CA VAL A 18 -3.16 -11.58 -4.83
C VAL A 18 -4.15 -11.38 -3.67
N LEU A 19 -4.89 -10.26 -3.64
CA LEU A 19 -5.90 -10.01 -2.62
C LEU A 19 -7.11 -10.94 -2.75
N GLU A 20 -7.52 -11.26 -3.98
CA GLU A 20 -8.60 -12.22 -4.25
C GLU A 20 -8.21 -13.64 -3.83
N GLN A 21 -6.99 -14.06 -4.11
CA GLN A 21 -6.44 -15.34 -3.62
C GLN A 21 -6.37 -15.37 -2.09
N LEU A 22 -5.96 -14.27 -1.46
CA LEU A 22 -5.91 -14.16 -0.01
C LEU A 22 -7.31 -14.30 0.63
N ARG A 23 -8.34 -13.76 -0.03
CA ARG A 23 -9.73 -13.81 0.45
C ARG A 23 -10.28 -15.22 0.57
N VAL A 24 -9.77 -16.19 -0.19
CA VAL A 24 -10.10 -17.61 -0.03
C VAL A 24 -9.73 -18.14 1.37
N PHE A 25 -8.66 -17.61 1.96
CA PHE A 25 -8.18 -18.02 3.29
C PHE A 25 -8.81 -17.22 4.43
N THR A 26 -9.10 -15.94 4.20
CA THR A 26 -9.64 -15.05 5.24
C THR A 26 -11.17 -15.05 5.31
N GLY A 27 -11.87 -15.43 4.23
CA GLY A 27 -13.32 -15.46 4.15
C GLY A 27 -13.93 -14.06 4.08
N ASP A 28 -15.14 -13.91 4.62
CA ASP A 28 -15.88 -12.63 4.63
C ASP A 28 -15.58 -11.78 5.87
N ARG A 29 -14.31 -11.68 6.25
CA ARG A 29 -13.87 -10.79 7.34
C ARG A 29 -13.80 -9.35 6.84
N ASP A 30 -14.10 -8.40 7.74
CA ASP A 30 -13.99 -6.97 7.45
C ASP A 30 -12.54 -6.53 7.13
N LEU A 31 -11.55 -7.30 7.58
CA LEU A 31 -10.13 -7.03 7.38
C LEU A 31 -9.50 -8.07 6.45
N VAL A 32 -8.82 -7.58 5.41
CA VAL A 32 -8.02 -8.40 4.50
C VAL A 32 -6.92 -9.17 5.24
N LEU A 33 -6.29 -8.53 6.23
CA LEU A 33 -5.29 -9.13 7.12
C LEU A 33 -5.82 -9.10 8.54
N ASP A 34 -6.76 -10.00 8.84
CA ASP A 34 -7.31 -10.17 10.18
C ASP A 34 -6.34 -10.96 11.08
N SER A 35 -6.33 -10.63 12.37
CA SER A 35 -5.49 -11.31 13.33
C SER A 35 -6.08 -12.67 13.72
N PRO A 36 -5.36 -13.79 13.55
CA PRO A 36 -5.86 -15.11 13.94
C PRO A 36 -6.02 -15.24 15.47
N LEU A 37 -5.31 -14.42 16.25
CA LEU A 37 -5.36 -14.41 17.71
C LEU A 37 -6.47 -13.50 18.26
N ARG A 38 -6.90 -12.50 17.48
CA ARG A 38 -7.89 -11.49 17.87
C ARG A 38 -8.75 -11.14 16.66
N PRO A 39 -9.81 -11.92 16.39
CA PRO A 39 -10.70 -11.67 15.25
C PRO A 39 -11.26 -10.24 15.28
N GLY A 40 -11.32 -9.59 14.11
CA GLY A 40 -11.78 -8.21 13.98
C GLY A 40 -10.72 -7.15 14.29
N HIS A 41 -9.48 -7.56 14.54
CA HIS A 41 -8.35 -6.66 14.74
C HIS A 41 -7.30 -6.84 13.64
N PRO A 42 -6.68 -5.75 13.18
CA PRO A 42 -5.64 -5.85 12.16
C PRO A 42 -4.48 -6.71 12.64
N LEU A 43 -3.90 -7.46 11.71
CA LEU A 43 -2.68 -8.22 11.94
C LEU A 43 -1.59 -7.29 12.48
N SER A 44 -0.91 -7.71 13.55
CA SER A 44 0.16 -6.90 14.12
C SER A 44 1.38 -6.87 13.18
N GLU A 45 2.09 -5.74 13.18
CA GLU A 45 3.33 -5.58 12.39
C GLU A 45 4.35 -6.67 12.74
N ASN A 46 4.49 -7.01 14.02
CA ASN A 46 5.37 -8.10 14.47
C ASN A 46 4.96 -9.45 13.89
N THR A 47 3.66 -9.77 13.85
CA THR A 47 3.17 -11.02 13.25
C THR A 47 3.51 -11.10 11.77
N PHE A 48 3.34 -10.00 11.04
CA PHE A 48 3.73 -9.91 9.63
C PHE A 48 5.24 -10.06 9.44
N LEU A 49 6.05 -9.40 10.27
CA LEU A 49 7.50 -9.50 10.25
C LEU A 49 8.00 -10.92 10.52
N PHE A 50 7.44 -11.61 11.52
CA PHE A 50 7.77 -13.01 11.79
C PHE A 50 7.32 -13.95 10.67
N ALA A 51 6.24 -13.65 9.95
CA ALA A 51 5.88 -14.38 8.73
C ALA A 51 6.97 -14.24 7.65
N LEU A 52 7.44 -13.02 7.38
CA LEU A 52 8.56 -12.78 6.46
C LEU A 52 9.83 -13.53 6.88
N TYR A 53 10.13 -13.60 8.19
CA TYR A 53 11.28 -14.34 8.69
C TYR A 53 11.18 -15.83 8.40
N ARG A 54 9.99 -16.42 8.59
CA ARG A 54 9.71 -17.84 8.26
C ARG A 54 9.83 -18.13 6.77
N LEU A 55 9.58 -17.14 5.92
CA LEU A 55 9.79 -17.21 4.47
C LEU A 55 11.26 -16.99 4.05
N GLY A 56 12.18 -16.81 5.00
CA GLY A 56 13.62 -16.65 4.72
C GLY A 56 14.08 -15.20 4.47
N TYR A 57 13.21 -14.21 4.72
CA TYR A 57 13.55 -12.79 4.55
C TYR A 57 14.18 -12.15 5.80
N ARG A 58 14.50 -12.92 6.83
CA ARG A 58 15.10 -12.41 8.07
C ARG A 58 16.41 -11.66 7.77
N GLY A 59 16.46 -10.39 8.16
CA GLY A 59 17.62 -9.51 7.92
C GLY A 59 17.81 -9.09 6.46
N ARG A 60 16.93 -9.52 5.54
CA ARG A 60 17.01 -9.22 4.10
C ARG A 60 15.90 -8.28 3.66
N MET A 61 14.71 -8.41 4.23
CA MET A 61 13.55 -7.61 3.86
C MET A 61 12.60 -7.40 5.03
N THR A 62 12.00 -6.22 5.09
CA THR A 62 10.92 -5.83 6.02
C THR A 62 9.82 -5.13 5.24
N ALA A 63 8.68 -4.84 5.88
CA ALA A 63 7.62 -4.03 5.27
C ALA A 63 8.17 -2.66 4.79
N HIS A 64 9.08 -2.05 5.55
CA HIS A 64 9.75 -0.81 5.13
C HIS A 64 10.68 -1.03 3.93
N GLY A 65 11.43 -2.13 3.91
CA GLY A 65 12.29 -2.50 2.78
C GLY A 65 11.53 -2.66 1.46
N PHE A 66 10.34 -3.28 1.49
CA PHE A 66 9.48 -3.38 0.31
C PHE A 66 9.01 -2.01 -0.21
N ARG A 67 8.74 -1.06 0.69
CA ARG A 67 8.33 0.30 0.29
C ARG A 67 9.48 1.09 -0.33
N ALA A 68 10.69 0.97 0.23
CA ALA A 68 11.89 1.56 -0.35
C ALA A 68 12.16 0.98 -1.74
N LEU A 69 12.09 -0.35 -1.88
CA LEU A 69 12.22 -1.04 -3.16
C LEU A 69 11.18 -0.55 -4.18
N ALA A 70 9.91 -0.46 -3.79
CA ALA A 70 8.84 0.03 -4.65
C ALA A 70 9.10 1.48 -5.10
N SER A 71 9.56 2.35 -4.20
CA SER A 71 9.93 3.74 -4.56
C SER A 71 11.04 3.75 -5.59
N THR A 72 12.14 3.03 -5.35
CA THR A 72 13.27 2.96 -6.28
C THR A 72 12.84 2.46 -7.65
N VAL A 73 12.15 1.32 -7.71
CA VAL A 73 11.70 0.73 -8.99
C VAL A 73 10.76 1.67 -9.75
N LEU A 74 9.81 2.31 -9.07
CA LEU A 74 8.87 3.23 -9.72
C LEU A 74 9.56 4.51 -10.20
N ASN A 75 10.58 5.01 -9.48
CA ASN A 75 11.35 6.18 -9.88
C ASN A 75 12.29 5.89 -11.06
N GLU A 76 12.80 4.65 -11.15
CA GLU A 76 13.64 4.21 -12.26
C GLU A 76 12.84 3.93 -13.54
N GLN A 77 11.55 3.58 -13.41
CA GLN A 77 10.67 3.40 -14.56
C GLN A 77 10.34 4.75 -15.21
N SER A 78 10.65 4.87 -16.51
CA SER A 78 10.41 6.07 -17.30
C SER A 78 8.91 6.26 -17.54
N GLY A 79 8.23 7.02 -16.68
CA GLY A 79 6.80 7.30 -16.89
C GLY A 79 6.04 7.86 -15.69
N PHE A 80 6.57 7.76 -14.48
CA PHE A 80 5.90 8.25 -13.28
C PHE A 80 6.59 9.51 -12.72
N ALA A 81 5.80 10.54 -12.43
CA ALA A 81 6.31 11.71 -11.72
C ALA A 81 6.64 11.33 -10.27
N HIS A 82 7.79 11.79 -9.78
CA HIS A 82 8.27 11.55 -8.41
C HIS A 82 7.18 11.85 -7.35
N ASP A 83 6.48 12.98 -7.50
CA ASP A 83 5.39 13.40 -6.61
C ASP A 83 4.22 12.39 -6.56
N VAL A 84 3.95 11.68 -7.66
CA VAL A 84 2.89 10.65 -7.71
C VAL A 84 3.34 9.41 -6.94
N ILE A 85 4.61 9.01 -7.06
CA ILE A 85 5.17 7.84 -6.36
C ILE A 85 5.20 8.08 -4.86
N GLU A 86 5.72 9.22 -4.42
CA GLU A 86 5.75 9.60 -3.01
C GLU A 86 4.34 9.70 -2.43
N ARG A 87 3.37 10.20 -3.20
CA ARG A 87 1.97 10.20 -2.77
C ARG A 87 1.38 8.80 -2.69
N GLN A 88 1.72 7.87 -3.58
CA GLN A 88 1.20 6.49 -3.47
C GLN A 88 1.78 5.77 -2.26
N LEU A 89 3.05 6.02 -1.96
CA LEU A 89 3.73 5.40 -0.85
C LEU A 89 3.36 6.07 0.48
N ALA A 90 3.35 7.39 0.61
CA ALA A 90 3.23 8.08 1.90
C ALA A 90 1.89 7.81 2.62
N HIS A 91 1.96 7.17 3.80
CA HIS A 91 0.82 7.03 4.72
C HIS A 91 0.63 8.24 5.65
N ARG A 92 1.54 9.23 5.58
CA ARG A 92 1.50 10.48 6.37
C ARG A 92 1.89 11.63 5.45
N GLU A 93 0.94 12.54 5.23
CA GLU A 93 1.17 13.85 4.62
C GLU A 93 2.27 14.59 5.39
N THR A 94 3.32 15.02 4.69
CA THR A 94 4.18 16.11 5.18
C THR A 94 3.87 17.44 4.50
N ASP A 95 2.78 17.57 3.74
CA ASP A 95 2.34 18.89 3.22
C ASP A 95 0.84 18.91 2.89
N ALA A 96 0.02 19.21 3.91
CA ALA A 96 -1.43 19.41 3.80
C ALA A 96 -1.84 20.49 2.76
N VAL A 97 -0.91 21.35 2.35
CA VAL A 97 -1.14 22.44 1.37
C VAL A 97 -1.11 21.93 -0.08
N ARG A 98 -0.30 20.91 -0.40
CA ARG A 98 -0.18 20.37 -1.78
C ARG A 98 -1.30 19.37 -2.14
N ALA A 99 -1.87 18.68 -1.14
CA ALA A 99 -2.89 17.66 -1.35
C ALA A 99 -4.22 18.22 -1.91
N ALA A 100 -4.57 19.46 -1.57
CA ALA A 100 -5.81 20.13 -2.00
C ALA A 100 -5.79 20.55 -3.47
N TYR A 101 -4.67 21.07 -3.98
CA TYR A 101 -4.56 21.57 -5.35
C TYR A 101 -4.58 20.46 -6.41
N ASN A 102 -4.11 19.26 -6.07
CA ASN A 102 -3.85 18.20 -7.06
C ASN A 102 -4.97 17.17 -7.25
N ARG A 103 -6.10 17.26 -6.52
CA ARG A 103 -7.25 16.35 -6.69
C ARG A 103 -7.91 16.51 -8.07
N ALA A 104 -7.82 17.70 -8.68
CA ALA A 104 -8.41 17.99 -9.98
C ALA A 104 -7.57 17.47 -11.18
N GLN A 105 -6.26 17.28 -11.01
CA GLN A 105 -5.35 17.14 -12.16
C GLN A 105 -4.96 15.70 -12.53
N TYR A 106 -5.05 14.75 -11.59
CA TYR A 106 -4.51 13.39 -11.80
C TYR A 106 -5.55 12.28 -11.96
N LEU A 107 -6.78 12.47 -11.47
CA LEU A 107 -7.87 11.50 -11.69
C LEU A 107 -8.43 11.56 -13.12
N SER A 108 -8.18 12.64 -13.86
CA SER A 108 -8.63 12.83 -15.24
C SER A 108 -7.75 12.15 -16.30
N ILE A 109 -6.59 11.58 -15.93
CA ILE A 109 -5.64 11.03 -16.92
C ILE A 109 -5.93 9.54 -17.24
N SER A 110 -6.87 8.86 -16.58
CA SER A 110 -7.18 7.43 -16.87
C SER A 110 -8.53 7.14 -17.54
N ALA A 111 -9.12 8.11 -18.25
CA ALA A 111 -10.29 7.85 -19.12
C ALA A 111 -9.87 8.01 -20.58
N GLY A 112 -9.09 7.06 -21.10
CA GLY A 112 -8.67 7.04 -22.49
C GLY A 112 -7.74 5.88 -22.78
N GLY A 113 -8.30 4.79 -23.33
CA GLY A 113 -7.62 3.57 -23.75
C GLY A 113 -8.62 2.45 -23.92
#